data_AF-A0A7I4Y593-F1
#
_entry.id   AF-A0A7I4Y593-F1
#
_cell.length_a   1.000
_cell.length_b   1.000
_cell.length_c   1.000
_cell.angle_alpha   90.00
_cell.angle_beta   90.00
_cell.angle_gamma   90.00
#
_symmetry.space_group_name_H-M   'P 1'
#
loop_
_entity.id
_entity.type
_entity.pdbx_description
1 polymer ?
#
loop_
_entity_poly.entity_id
_entity_poly.type
_entity_poly.pdbx_seq_one_letter_code
_entity_poly.pdbx_strand_id
1 'polypeptide(L)'
;MRISPVLCLRRIINSAYHPFETIPKADRWLVRERQSRFTAWQYGGGRTCYKHGAIRLNKLFLYLDMQRRDEKNLEKFVAEERLTAALAEHHFEYKHFRNMLEKAHILLDNVVLSQLAIYEPRTFQSLVALAKEMAIKDGRNVIPDDEYKFEVHLDDSLFGEPFPKPRLYPKGPAENHKIPPRKLKPEEY
;
A
#
# COMPACT_ATOMS: atom_id res chain seq x y z
N MET A 1 41.04 -35.64 -9.39
CA MET A 1 40.12 -35.46 -10.54
C MET A 1 40.95 -35.57 -11.81
N ARG A 2 40.89 -36.68 -12.57
CA ARG A 2 41.75 -36.91 -13.76
C ARG A 2 40.92 -36.75 -15.04
N ILE A 3 41.38 -35.91 -15.96
CA ILE A 3 40.77 -35.70 -17.29
C ILE A 3 41.37 -36.75 -18.25
N SER A 4 40.58 -37.30 -19.17
CA SER A 4 41.13 -38.21 -20.17
C SER A 4 41.95 -37.42 -21.21
N PRO A 5 43.18 -37.83 -21.54
CA PRO A 5 44.10 -37.03 -22.35
C PRO A 5 43.68 -36.87 -23.82
N VAL A 6 42.79 -37.73 -24.33
CA VAL A 6 42.47 -37.79 -25.77
C VAL A 6 41.31 -36.89 -26.17
N LEU A 7 40.31 -36.70 -25.30
CA LEU A 7 39.03 -36.04 -25.67
C LEU A 7 38.70 -34.81 -24.82
N CYS A 8 39.48 -34.49 -23.79
CA CYS A 8 39.21 -33.43 -22.82
C CYS A 8 37.80 -33.47 -22.18
N LEU A 9 37.07 -34.58 -22.31
CA LEU A 9 35.77 -34.78 -21.69
C LEU A 9 35.96 -35.14 -20.22
N ARG A 10 35.07 -34.63 -19.36
CA ARG A 10 34.98 -35.06 -17.94
C ARG A 10 34.49 -36.50 -17.91
N ARG A 11 35.40 -37.47 -18.07
CA ARG A 11 35.07 -38.89 -18.01
C ARG A 11 34.77 -39.27 -16.56
N ILE A 12 33.51 -39.52 -16.25
CA ILE A 12 33.14 -40.26 -15.04
C ILE A 12 33.42 -41.73 -15.37
N ILE A 13 34.55 -42.25 -14.88
CA ILE A 13 34.83 -43.69 -14.95
C ILE A 13 33.72 -44.39 -14.15
N ASN A 14 33.04 -45.37 -14.76
CA ASN A 14 31.86 -46.07 -14.24
C ASN A 14 30.55 -45.26 -14.21
N SER A 15 30.36 -44.33 -15.14
CA SER A 15 29.04 -43.76 -15.41
C SER A 15 28.17 -44.76 -16.17
N ALA A 16 26.93 -44.98 -15.72
CA ALA A 16 25.94 -45.81 -16.43
C ALA A 16 25.48 -45.22 -17.78
N TYR A 17 26.02 -44.06 -18.17
CA TYR A 17 25.66 -43.29 -19.34
C TYR A 17 26.76 -43.33 -20.40
N HIS A 18 26.37 -43.56 -21.66
CA HIS A 18 27.29 -43.55 -22.81
C HIS A 18 27.70 -42.10 -23.15
N PRO A 19 29.01 -41.80 -23.23
CA PRO A 19 29.52 -40.42 -23.29
C PRO A 19 29.14 -39.64 -24.55
N PHE A 20 28.68 -40.30 -25.60
CA PHE A 20 28.29 -39.67 -26.88
C PHE A 20 26.79 -39.77 -27.21
N GLU A 21 26.05 -40.64 -26.53
CA GLU A 21 24.61 -40.82 -26.78
C GLU A 21 23.75 -40.05 -25.78
N THR A 22 24.33 -39.71 -24.62
CA THR A 22 23.61 -39.05 -23.54
C THR A 22 24.32 -37.75 -23.15
N ILE A 23 23.68 -36.63 -23.45
CA ILE A 23 24.12 -35.33 -22.95
C ILE A 23 23.76 -35.29 -21.45
N PRO A 24 24.74 -35.21 -20.53
CA PRO A 24 24.43 -35.13 -19.11
C PRO A 24 23.68 -33.82 -18.84
N LYS A 25 22.73 -33.86 -17.89
CA LYS A 25 22.05 -32.63 -17.45
C LYS A 25 23.08 -31.66 -16.89
N ALA A 26 22.90 -30.37 -17.18
CA ALA A 26 23.71 -29.31 -16.60
C ALA A 26 23.73 -29.40 -15.06
N ASP A 27 24.84 -29.01 -14.46
CA ASP A 27 24.99 -29.02 -13.02
C ASP A 27 23.99 -28.04 -12.36
N ARG A 28 23.34 -28.52 -11.30
CA ARG A 28 22.35 -27.75 -10.53
C ARG A 28 23.01 -26.93 -9.43
N TRP A 29 24.32 -27.07 -9.20
CA TRP A 29 25.03 -26.40 -8.11
C TRP A 29 24.81 -24.88 -8.09
N LEU A 30 24.97 -24.18 -9.23
CA LEU A 30 24.78 -22.72 -9.31
C LEU A 30 23.35 -22.28 -8.94
N VAL A 31 22.34 -23.06 -9.36
CA VAL A 31 20.92 -22.78 -9.03
C VAL A 31 20.69 -22.96 -7.52
N ARG A 32 21.26 -24.02 -6.94
CA ARG A 32 21.17 -24.29 -5.50
C ARG A 32 21.90 -23.25 -4.67
N GLU A 33 23.09 -22.83 -5.13
CA GLU A 33 23.88 -21.80 -4.47
C GLU A 33 23.15 -20.46 -4.49
N ARG A 34 22.58 -20.05 -5.65
CA ARG A 34 21.75 -18.85 -5.75
C ARG A 34 20.61 -18.85 -4.73
N GLN A 35 19.87 -19.95 -4.63
CA GLN A 35 18.80 -20.08 -3.65
C GLN A 35 19.34 -20.01 -2.22
N SER A 36 20.45 -20.70 -1.93
CA SER A 36 21.06 -20.74 -0.61
C SER A 36 21.48 -19.35 -0.12
N ARG A 37 21.92 -18.46 -1.02
CA ARG A 37 22.21 -17.05 -0.69
C ARG A 37 20.96 -16.32 -0.17
N PHE A 38 19.79 -16.53 -0.78
CA PHE A 38 18.53 -15.93 -0.30
C PHE A 38 18.02 -16.54 1.01
N THR A 39 18.28 -17.83 1.25
CA THR A 39 17.82 -18.55 2.44
C THR A 39 18.88 -18.65 3.54
N ALA A 40 20.01 -17.94 3.43
CA ALA A 40 21.14 -18.07 4.35
C ALA A 40 20.79 -17.68 5.80
N TRP A 41 19.88 -16.72 5.97
CA TRP A 41 19.39 -16.23 7.27
C TRP A 41 18.29 -17.11 7.88
N GLN A 42 17.79 -18.11 7.15
CA GLN A 42 16.74 -19.00 7.64
C GLN A 42 17.26 -19.96 8.72
N TYR A 43 16.34 -20.49 9.53
CA TYR A 43 16.68 -21.45 10.58
C TYR A 43 16.43 -22.90 10.15
N GLY A 44 17.27 -23.80 10.67
CA GLY A 44 17.15 -25.25 10.52
C GLY A 44 17.16 -25.70 9.06
N GLY A 45 16.25 -26.62 8.72
CA GLY A 45 16.15 -27.21 7.38
C GLY A 45 15.97 -26.20 6.24
N GLY A 46 15.43 -25.00 6.52
CA GLY A 46 15.28 -23.94 5.51
C GLY A 46 16.60 -23.37 4.99
N ARG A 47 17.66 -23.39 5.81
CA ARG A 47 19.01 -22.95 5.43
C ARG A 47 19.84 -24.09 4.85
N THR A 48 19.74 -25.28 5.44
CA THR A 48 20.61 -26.42 5.09
C THR A 48 20.08 -27.24 3.91
N CYS A 49 18.76 -27.43 3.82
CA CYS A 49 18.16 -28.33 2.84
C CYS A 49 17.51 -27.54 1.68
N TYR A 50 17.99 -27.78 0.45
CA TYR A 50 17.48 -27.10 -0.75
C TYR A 50 15.95 -27.17 -0.89
N LYS A 51 15.34 -28.34 -0.68
CA LYS A 51 13.88 -28.53 -0.81
C LYS A 51 13.09 -27.66 0.17
N HIS A 52 13.47 -27.65 1.44
CA HIS A 52 12.81 -26.85 2.47
C HIS A 52 13.04 -25.35 2.25
N GLY A 53 14.26 -24.95 1.87
CA GLY A 53 14.58 -23.58 1.50
C GLY A 53 13.73 -23.08 0.33
N ALA A 54 13.49 -23.92 -0.69
CA ALA A 54 12.72 -23.54 -1.88
C ALA A 54 11.24 -23.26 -1.54
N ILE A 55 10.64 -24.14 -0.72
CA ILE A 55 9.25 -23.98 -0.26
C ILE A 55 9.10 -22.70 0.57
N ARG A 56 10.05 -22.44 1.49
CA ARG A 56 10.04 -21.24 2.31
C ARG A 56 10.25 -19.95 1.51
N LEU A 57 11.21 -19.96 0.58
CA LEU A 57 11.50 -18.82 -0.28
C LEU A 57 10.28 -18.43 -1.12
N ASN A 58 9.55 -19.41 -1.66
CA ASN A 58 8.35 -19.15 -2.43
C ASN A 58 7.25 -18.48 -1.57
N LYS A 59 7.01 -19.00 -0.36
CA LYS A 59 6.08 -18.37 0.61
C LYS A 59 6.51 -16.96 0.99
N LEU A 60 7.81 -16.73 1.20
CA LEU A 60 8.34 -15.42 1.51
C LEU A 60 8.05 -14.41 0.40
N PHE A 61 8.25 -14.78 -0.87
CA PHE A 61 7.95 -13.89 -1.99
C PHE A 61 6.46 -13.57 -2.12
N LEU A 62 5.58 -14.55 -1.86
CA LEU A 62 4.14 -14.30 -1.80
C LEU A 62 3.78 -13.32 -0.69
N TYR A 63 4.34 -13.49 0.52
CA TYR A 63 4.07 -12.57 1.64
C TYR A 63 4.66 -11.18 1.41
N LEU A 64 5.85 -11.07 0.82
CA LEU A 64 6.42 -9.77 0.46
C LEU A 64 5.56 -9.04 -0.58
N ASP A 65 5.01 -9.74 -1.56
CA ASP A 65 4.07 -9.15 -2.51
C ASP A 65 2.77 -8.69 -1.83
N MET A 66 2.20 -9.52 -0.96
CA MET A 66 1.03 -9.15 -0.15
C MET A 66 1.31 -7.90 0.71
N GLN A 67 2.42 -7.89 1.44
CA GLN A 67 2.81 -6.77 2.29
C GLN A 67 3.04 -5.48 1.51
N ARG A 68 3.70 -5.52 0.34
CA ARG A 68 3.86 -4.33 -0.51
C ARG A 68 2.54 -3.73 -0.99
N ARG A 69 1.53 -4.57 -1.21
CA ARG A 69 0.18 -4.11 -1.57
C ARG A 69 -0.55 -3.50 -0.38
N ASP A 70 -0.38 -4.09 0.80
CA ASP A 70 -1.08 -3.68 2.02
C ASP A 70 -0.41 -2.50 2.74
N GLU A 71 0.89 -2.29 2.57
CA GLU A 71 1.69 -1.23 3.21
C GLU A 71 1.06 0.16 3.05
N LYS A 72 0.64 0.50 1.83
CA LYS A 72 0.00 1.79 1.53
C LYS A 72 -1.36 1.96 2.22
N ASN A 73 -2.09 0.86 2.38
CA ASN A 73 -3.40 0.89 3.06
C ASN A 73 -3.21 1.02 4.56
N LEU A 74 -2.22 0.31 5.12
CA LEU A 74 -1.85 0.39 6.53
C LEU A 74 -1.38 1.79 6.90
N GLU A 75 -0.56 2.43 6.06
CA GLU A 75 -0.10 3.80 6.28
C GLU A 75 -1.27 4.78 6.37
N LYS A 76 -2.24 4.68 5.45
CA LYS A 76 -3.45 5.52 5.47
C LYS A 76 -4.34 5.27 6.68
N PHE A 77 -4.50 4.01 7.06
CA PHE A 77 -5.25 3.62 8.25
C PHE A 77 -4.63 4.22 9.51
N VAL A 78 -3.31 4.09 9.69
CA VAL A 78 -2.61 4.65 10.85
C VAL A 78 -2.68 6.18 10.85
N ALA A 79 -2.62 6.83 9.68
CA ALA A 79 -2.77 8.28 9.58
C ALA A 79 -4.19 8.75 9.96
N GLU A 80 -5.23 8.00 9.60
CA GLU A 80 -6.62 8.27 9.99
C GLU A 80 -6.82 8.15 11.51
N GLU A 81 -6.26 7.12 12.14
CA GLU A 81 -6.30 6.94 13.60
C GLU A 81 -5.61 8.09 14.34
N ARG A 82 -4.42 8.51 13.88
CA ARG A 82 -3.70 9.67 14.43
C ARG A 82 -4.50 10.96 14.30
N LEU A 83 -5.09 11.17 13.13
CA LEU A 83 -5.92 12.34 12.86
C LEU A 83 -7.18 12.35 13.74
N THR A 84 -7.81 11.20 13.93
CA THR A 84 -8.98 11.04 14.81
C THR A 84 -8.62 11.38 16.25
N ALA A 85 -7.46 10.94 16.74
CA ALA A 85 -6.96 11.31 18.06
C ALA A 85 -6.72 12.82 18.19
N ALA A 86 -6.08 13.45 17.20
CA ALA A 86 -5.82 14.89 17.21
C ALA A 86 -7.12 15.72 17.15
N LEU A 87 -8.13 15.27 16.39
CA LEU A 87 -9.43 15.94 16.34
C LEU A 87 -10.22 15.79 17.65
N ALA A 88 -10.01 14.71 18.39
CA ALA A 88 -10.64 14.50 19.69
C ALA A 88 -10.19 15.55 20.72
N GLU A 89 -8.93 16.02 20.65
CA GLU A 89 -8.42 17.13 21.47
C GLU A 89 -9.15 18.46 21.19
N HIS A 90 -9.69 18.61 19.97
CA HIS A 90 -10.50 19.75 19.55
C HIS A 90 -12.00 19.45 19.54
N HIS A 91 -12.47 18.41 20.24
CA HIS A 91 -13.89 18.04 20.33
C HIS A 91 -14.61 17.95 18.96
N PHE A 92 -13.92 17.45 17.94
CA PHE A 92 -14.44 17.39 16.58
C PHE A 92 -14.38 15.97 16.00
N GLU A 93 -15.40 15.56 15.25
CA GLU A 93 -15.45 14.22 14.65
C GLU A 93 -14.78 14.19 13.28
N TYR A 94 -13.97 13.16 13.02
CA TYR A 94 -13.28 12.95 11.74
C TYR A 94 -14.19 12.98 10.52
N LYS A 95 -15.36 12.32 10.57
CA LYS A 95 -16.31 12.29 9.42
C LYS A 95 -16.80 13.68 9.05
N HIS A 96 -17.08 14.51 10.06
CA HIS A 96 -17.53 15.88 9.84
C HIS A 96 -16.38 16.74 9.31
N PHE A 97 -15.20 16.66 9.93
CA PHE A 97 -13.99 17.32 9.45
C PHE A 97 -13.70 17.03 7.99
N ARG A 98 -13.72 15.75 7.60
CA ARG A 98 -13.38 15.36 6.23
C ARG A 98 -14.38 15.86 5.21
N ASN A 99 -15.68 15.79 5.53
CA ASN A 99 -16.73 16.33 4.68
C ASN A 99 -16.58 17.86 4.49
N MET A 100 -16.25 18.60 5.54
CA MET A 100 -16.03 20.05 5.44
C MET A 100 -14.83 20.40 4.57
N LEU A 101 -13.71 19.68 4.73
CA LEU A 101 -12.55 19.87 3.85
C LEU A 101 -12.86 19.53 2.39
N GLU A 102 -13.66 18.49 2.12
CA GLU A 102 -14.10 18.14 0.77
C GLU A 102 -14.98 19.24 0.15
N LYS A 103 -15.91 19.84 0.93
CA LYS A 103 -16.73 20.99 0.49
C LYS A 103 -15.91 22.26 0.25
N ALA A 104 -14.86 22.48 1.05
CA ALA A 104 -13.92 23.59 0.89
C ALA A 104 -12.92 23.41 -0.26
N HIS A 105 -12.99 22.28 -0.99
CA HIS A 105 -12.01 21.87 -2.00
C HIS A 105 -10.55 21.79 -1.47
N ILE A 106 -10.37 21.47 -0.18
CA ILE A 106 -9.06 21.25 0.43
C ILE A 106 -8.68 19.77 0.31
N LEU A 107 -7.90 19.46 -0.73
CA LEU A 107 -7.51 18.09 -1.14
C LEU A 107 -6.25 17.57 -0.42
N LEU A 108 -6.19 17.72 0.90
CA LEU A 108 -5.10 17.17 1.71
C LEU A 108 -5.33 15.69 2.03
N ASP A 109 -4.30 14.84 1.92
CA ASP A 109 -4.36 13.42 2.30
C ASP A 109 -4.25 13.24 3.82
N ASN A 110 -4.75 12.12 4.34
CA ASN A 110 -4.71 11.80 5.77
C ASN A 110 -3.27 11.74 6.29
N VAL A 111 -2.33 11.28 5.46
CA VAL A 111 -0.91 11.25 5.82
C VAL A 111 -0.40 12.67 6.11
N VAL A 112 -0.66 13.62 5.21
CA VAL A 112 -0.25 15.02 5.38
C VAL A 112 -0.97 15.68 6.56
N LEU A 113 -2.29 15.47 6.69
CA LEU A 113 -3.06 16.00 7.82
C LEU A 113 -2.54 15.48 9.17
N SER A 114 -2.19 14.18 9.25
CA SER A 114 -1.59 13.60 10.46
C SER A 114 -0.20 14.16 10.76
N GLN A 115 0.59 14.47 9.73
CA GLN A 115 1.89 15.12 9.90
C GLN A 115 1.73 16.57 10.39
N LEU A 116 0.77 17.33 9.85
CA LEU A 116 0.45 18.67 10.32
C LEU A 116 0.01 18.65 11.78
N ALA A 117 -0.83 17.69 12.17
CA ALA A 117 -1.24 17.54 13.57
C ALA A 117 -0.05 17.29 14.52
N ILE A 118 0.95 16.52 14.10
CA ILE A 118 2.12 16.19 14.93
C ILE A 118 3.14 17.35 14.98
N TYR A 119 3.51 17.89 13.82
CA TYR A 119 4.64 18.81 13.71
C TYR A 119 4.22 20.29 13.71
N GLU A 120 3.01 20.60 13.28
CA GLU A 120 2.51 21.97 13.06
C GLU A 120 1.13 22.16 13.71
N PRO A 121 1.04 22.05 15.06
CA PRO A 121 -0.25 22.04 15.76
C PRO A 121 -1.06 23.33 15.55
N ARG A 122 -0.39 24.48 15.39
CA ARG A 122 -1.05 25.77 15.11
C ARG A 122 -1.75 25.77 13.75
N THR A 123 -1.09 25.24 12.72
CA THR A 123 -1.66 25.13 11.37
C THR A 123 -2.84 24.15 11.37
N PHE A 124 -2.69 23.03 12.08
CA PHE A 124 -3.77 22.07 12.24
C PHE A 124 -4.98 22.68 12.96
N GLN A 125 -4.74 23.44 14.04
CA GLN A 125 -5.78 24.16 14.77
C GLN A 125 -6.54 25.15 13.87
N SER A 126 -5.84 25.89 13.00
CA SER A 126 -6.49 26.78 12.03
C SER A 126 -7.38 26.04 11.02
N LEU A 127 -6.97 24.85 10.56
CA LEU A 127 -7.79 23.99 9.70
C LEU A 127 -9.04 23.47 10.43
N VAL A 128 -8.90 23.10 11.70
CA VAL A 128 -10.03 22.66 12.51
C VAL A 128 -11.01 23.81 12.76
N ALA A 129 -10.51 25.01 13.08
CA ALA A 129 -11.34 26.21 13.25
C ALA A 129 -12.14 26.52 11.99
N LEU A 130 -11.49 26.50 10.81
CA LEU A 130 -12.16 26.63 9.52
C LEU A 130 -13.27 25.58 9.34
N ALA A 131 -12.96 24.31 9.60
CA ALA A 131 -13.91 23.22 9.44
C ALA A 131 -15.10 23.31 10.42
N LYS A 132 -14.88 23.79 11.66
CA LYS A 132 -15.95 24.00 12.65
C LYS A 132 -16.91 25.11 12.23
N GLU A 133 -16.39 26.25 11.80
CA GLU A 133 -17.21 27.37 11.33
C GLU A 133 -18.01 26.98 10.08
N MET A 134 -17.39 26.21 9.17
CA MET A 134 -18.11 25.65 8.01
C MET A 134 -19.22 24.68 8.43
N ALA A 135 -18.98 23.83 9.43
CA ALA A 135 -19.98 22.90 9.93
C ALA A 135 -21.15 23.64 10.62
N ILE A 136 -20.88 24.74 11.33
CA ILE A 136 -21.91 25.62 11.91
C ILE A 136 -22.75 26.26 10.80
N LYS A 137 -22.13 26.81 9.75
CA LYS A 137 -22.84 27.33 8.58
C LYS A 137 -23.68 26.26 7.85
N ASP A 138 -23.20 25.01 7.79
CA ASP A 138 -23.93 23.85 7.22
C ASP A 138 -25.09 23.39 8.13
N GLY A 139 -25.29 24.00 9.30
CA GLY A 139 -26.37 23.68 10.25
C GLY A 139 -26.08 22.46 11.13
N ARG A 140 -24.83 22.03 11.27
CA ARG A 140 -24.44 20.92 12.14
C ARG A 140 -24.11 21.42 13.53
N ASN A 141 -24.49 20.62 14.54
CA ASN A 141 -24.14 20.91 15.92
C ASN A 141 -22.67 20.58 16.16
N VAL A 142 -21.87 21.59 16.44
CA VAL A 142 -20.46 21.47 16.82
C VAL A 142 -20.33 21.90 18.28
N ILE A 143 -19.52 21.17 19.05
CA ILE A 143 -19.17 21.57 20.40
C ILE A 143 -18.21 22.78 20.28
N PRO A 144 -18.59 23.97 20.78
CA PRO A 144 -17.70 25.12 20.77
C PRO A 144 -16.49 24.87 21.68
N ASP A 145 -15.30 25.25 21.24
CA ASP A 145 -14.15 25.33 22.13
C ASP A 145 -14.14 26.71 22.78
N ASP A 146 -14.07 26.77 24.12
CA ASP A 146 -14.16 28.04 24.87
C ASP A 146 -12.91 28.93 24.71
N GLU A 147 -11.78 28.38 24.25
CA GLU A 147 -10.47 29.03 24.38
C GLU A 147 -9.93 29.69 23.10
N TYR A 148 -10.44 29.36 21.91
CA TYR A 148 -9.90 29.88 20.64
C TYR A 148 -11.00 30.20 19.63
N LYS A 149 -11.69 31.32 19.84
CA LYS A 149 -12.52 31.95 18.81
C LYS A 149 -11.60 32.61 17.77
N PHE A 150 -11.10 31.83 16.82
CA PHE A 150 -10.49 32.43 15.65
C PHE A 150 -11.58 33.19 14.89
N GLU A 151 -11.33 34.47 14.57
CA GLU A 151 -12.17 35.21 13.65
C GLU A 151 -11.96 34.65 12.23
N VAL A 152 -12.67 33.58 11.90
CA VAL A 152 -12.62 32.96 10.57
C VAL A 152 -13.72 33.61 9.72
N HIS A 153 -13.30 34.43 8.77
CA HIS A 153 -14.21 34.97 7.76
C HIS A 153 -14.43 33.92 6.67
N LEU A 154 -15.67 33.44 6.57
CA LEU A 154 -16.09 32.50 5.54
C LEU A 154 -16.80 33.26 4.42
N ASP A 155 -16.23 33.22 3.22
CA ASP A 155 -16.91 33.65 2.00
C ASP A 155 -17.84 32.54 1.49
N ASP A 156 -18.99 32.90 0.94
CA ASP A 156 -19.98 31.92 0.48
C ASP A 156 -19.49 31.19 -0.79
N SER A 157 -18.53 31.78 -1.50
CA SER A 157 -17.82 31.15 -2.63
C SER A 157 -17.01 29.90 -2.23
N LEU A 158 -16.69 29.74 -0.94
CA LEU A 158 -15.90 28.62 -0.43
C LEU A 158 -16.71 27.33 -0.29
N PHE A 159 -18.05 27.41 -0.38
CA PHE A 159 -18.94 26.26 -0.29
C PHE A 159 -19.22 25.67 -1.67
N GLY A 160 -18.40 24.71 -2.08
CA GLY A 160 -18.66 23.91 -3.27
C GLY A 160 -19.42 22.62 -2.97
N GLU A 161 -20.01 22.03 -4.01
CA GLU A 161 -20.32 20.60 -3.99
C GLU A 161 -18.99 19.82 -3.94
N PRO A 162 -18.84 18.83 -3.05
CA PRO A 162 -17.66 17.96 -3.04
C PRO A 162 -17.40 17.39 -4.42
N PHE A 163 -16.13 17.33 -4.82
CA PHE A 163 -15.78 16.71 -6.10
C PHE A 163 -16.39 15.30 -6.21
N PRO A 164 -16.95 14.95 -7.37
CA PRO A 164 -17.56 13.64 -7.56
C PRO A 164 -16.50 12.56 -7.34
N LYS A 165 -16.77 11.65 -6.40
CA LYS A 165 -15.89 10.50 -6.16
C LYS A 165 -15.95 9.58 -7.39
N PRO A 166 -14.82 8.99 -7.82
CA PRO A 166 -14.82 8.08 -8.95
C PRO A 166 -15.77 6.91 -8.68
N ARG A 167 -16.57 6.55 -9.67
CA ARG A 167 -17.53 5.44 -9.57
C ARG A 167 -16.77 4.14 -9.36
N LEU A 168 -16.87 3.56 -8.16
CA LEU A 168 -16.28 2.26 -7.85
C LEU A 168 -17.17 1.16 -8.43
N TYR A 169 -16.67 0.44 -9.42
CA TYR A 169 -17.32 -0.76 -9.93
C TYR A 169 -17.01 -1.93 -8.99
N PRO A 170 -18.02 -2.66 -8.48
CA PRO A 170 -17.76 -3.77 -7.57
C PRO A 170 -16.94 -4.84 -8.28
N LYS A 171 -15.90 -5.36 -7.62
CA LYS A 171 -15.09 -6.46 -8.17
C LYS A 171 -15.87 -7.77 -7.98
N GLY A 172 -16.30 -8.44 -9.06
CA GLY A 172 -17.12 -9.64 -8.96
C GLY A 172 -17.52 -10.27 -10.30
N PRO A 173 -18.24 -11.42 -10.28
CA PRO A 173 -18.70 -12.12 -11.47
C PRO A 173 -19.59 -11.25 -12.36
N ALA A 174 -19.68 -11.61 -13.64
CA ALA A 174 -20.43 -10.89 -14.68
C ALA A 174 -21.91 -10.61 -14.32
N GLU A 175 -22.48 -11.32 -13.34
CA GLU A 175 -23.85 -11.11 -12.85
C GLU A 175 -24.14 -9.68 -12.38
N ASN A 176 -23.13 -9.00 -11.82
CA ASN A 176 -23.25 -7.59 -11.37
C ASN A 176 -22.98 -6.55 -12.48
N HIS A 177 -22.38 -6.98 -13.61
CA HIS A 177 -21.93 -6.10 -14.70
C HIS A 177 -22.69 -6.42 -16.00
N LYS A 178 -24.03 -6.39 -15.93
CA LYS A 178 -24.89 -6.69 -17.09
C LYS A 178 -24.77 -5.66 -18.22
N ILE A 179 -24.31 -4.46 -17.91
CA ILE A 179 -24.16 -3.36 -18.87
C ILE A 179 -22.65 -3.18 -19.12
N PRO A 180 -22.17 -3.36 -20.37
CA PRO A 180 -20.77 -3.12 -20.69
C PRO A 180 -20.42 -1.63 -20.53
N PRO A 181 -19.18 -1.29 -20.13
CA PRO A 181 -18.77 0.10 -19.99
C PRO A 181 -18.89 0.83 -21.33
N ARG A 182 -19.64 1.94 -21.33
CA ARG A 182 -19.75 2.84 -22.48
C ARG A 182 -18.48 3.70 -22.57
N LYS A 183 -18.05 4.03 -23.79
CA LYS A 183 -17.02 5.07 -24.00
C LYS A 183 -17.58 6.43 -23.55
N LEU A 184 -16.85 7.10 -22.65
CA LEU A 184 -17.16 8.46 -22.20
C LEU A 184 -17.08 9.44 -23.37
N LYS A 185 -17.93 10.46 -23.35
CA LYS A 185 -17.86 11.58 -24.28
C LYS A 185 -16.74 12.55 -23.85
N PRO A 186 -16.16 13.34 -24.78
CA PRO A 186 -15.18 14.37 -24.43
C PRO A 186 -15.68 15.42 -23.41
N GLU A 187 -17.00 15.61 -23.30
CA GLU A 187 -17.66 16.50 -22.34
C GLU A 187 -17.67 15.94 -20.90
N GLU A 188 -17.44 14.63 -20.74
CA GLU A 188 -17.49 13.91 -19.46
C GLU A 188 -16.08 13.67 -18.87
N TYR A 189 -15.05 14.28 -19.47
CA TYR A 189 -13.64 14.22 -19.07
C TYR A 189 -13.22 15.42 -18.21
#